data_AF-A0A9D8K3I7-F1
#
_entry.id   AF-A0A9D8K3I7-F1
#
_cell.length_a   1.000
_cell.length_b   1.000
_cell.length_c   1.000
_cell.angle_alpha   90.00
_cell.angle_beta   90.00
_cell.angle_gamma   90.00
#
_symmetry.space_group_name_H-M   'P 1'
#
loop_
_entity.id
_entity.type
_entity.pdbx_description
1 polymer ?
#
loop_
_entity_poly.entity_id
_entity_poly.type
_entity_poly.pdbx_seq_one_letter_code
_entity_poly.pdbx_strand_id
1 'polypeptide(L)' 'MAVPKKKTSKGKRNQRHARWKAKAGEAALRAMSIGKAVLSGRARGFVYPVEETAEEES' A
#
# COMPACT_ATOMS: atom_id res chain seq x y z
N MET A 1 -27.82 22.36 6.10
CA MET A 1 -26.85 21.25 6.03
C MET A 1 -27.32 20.12 6.93
N ALA A 2 -27.12 18.87 6.52
CA ALA A 2 -27.52 17.74 7.35
C ALA A 2 -26.60 17.62 8.58
N VAL A 3 -27.20 17.49 9.76
CA VAL A 3 -26.47 17.29 11.03
C VAL A 3 -26.83 15.94 11.64
N PRO A 4 -25.88 15.22 12.24
CA PRO A 4 -26.17 13.94 12.88
C PRO A 4 -27.05 14.17 14.10
N LYS A 5 -28.25 13.56 14.09
CA LYS A 5 -29.19 13.66 15.22
C LYS A 5 -28.65 13.03 16.51
N LYS A 6 -27.79 12.00 16.38
CA LYS A 6 -27.17 11.27 17.49
C LYS A 6 -25.75 10.84 17.14
N LYS A 7 -24.91 10.68 18.16
CA LYS A 7 -23.55 10.14 18.02
C LYS A 7 -23.63 8.68 17.57
N THR A 8 -22.77 8.28 16.63
CA THR A 8 -22.62 6.86 16.29
C THR A 8 -22.06 6.06 17.46
N SER A 9 -22.59 4.86 17.67
CA SER A 9 -22.12 3.95 18.71
C SER A 9 -20.63 3.62 18.55
N LYS A 10 -19.98 3.26 19.66
CA LYS A 10 -18.55 2.87 19.69
C LYS A 10 -18.27 1.75 18.67
N GLY A 11 -19.15 0.75 18.60
CA GLY A 11 -19.04 -0.37 17.65
C GLY A 11 -19.04 0.08 16.19
N LYS A 12 -20.03 0.88 15.76
CA LYS A 12 -20.11 1.36 14.37
C LYS A 12 -18.92 2.23 13.97
N ARG A 13 -18.42 3.07 14.89
CA ARG A 13 -17.21 3.87 14.67
C ARG A 13 -15.96 2.98 14.51
N ASN A 14 -15.79 2.00 15.41
CA ASN A 14 -14.63 1.10 15.38
C ASN A 14 -14.62 0.23 14.12
N GLN A 15 -15.77 -0.25 13.65
CA GLN A 15 -15.89 -1.01 12.39
C GLN A 15 -15.42 -0.19 11.18
N ARG A 16 -15.81 1.09 11.08
CA ARG A 16 -15.33 1.96 10.00
C ARG A 16 -13.81 2.19 10.07
N HIS A 17 -13.29 2.38 11.28
CA HIS A 17 -11.85 2.54 11.49
C HIS A 17 -11.06 1.27 11.15
N ALA A 18 -11.59 0.08 11.48
CA ALA A 18 -10.99 -1.20 11.11
C ALA A 18 -10.92 -1.37 9.59
N ARG A 19 -11.98 -1.00 8.86
CA ARG A 19 -11.96 -1.01 7.38
C ARG A 19 -10.90 -0.06 6.80
N TRP A 20 -10.70 1.10 7.41
CA TRP A 20 -9.63 2.00 6.99
C TRP A 20 -8.24 1.39 7.21
N LYS A 21 -8.01 0.74 8.36
CA LYS A 21 -6.76 0.03 8.66
C LYS A 21 -6.51 -1.19 7.77
N ALA A 22 -7.55 -1.94 7.41
CA ALA A 22 -7.43 -3.13 6.57
C ALA A 22 -6.79 -2.84 5.20
N LYS A 23 -7.02 -1.64 4.65
CA LYS A 23 -6.40 -1.20 3.38
C LYS A 23 -4.87 -1.22 3.43
N ALA A 24 -4.28 -0.92 4.59
CA ALA A 24 -2.83 -0.95 4.76
C ALA A 24 -2.28 -2.38 4.64
N GLY A 25 -3.03 -3.38 5.14
CA GLY A 25 -2.66 -4.79 5.00
C GLY A 25 -2.61 -5.24 3.54
N GLU A 26 -3.62 -4.86 2.75
CA GLU A 26 -3.65 -5.16 1.31
C GLU A 26 -2.48 -4.48 0.56
N ALA A 27 -2.18 -3.23 0.89
CA ALA A 27 -1.04 -2.50 0.32
C ALA A 27 0.30 -3.18 0.66
N ALA A 28 0.47 -3.63 1.91
CA ALA A 28 1.68 -4.34 2.35
C ALA A 28 1.88 -5.67 1.61
N LEU A 29 0.81 -6.44 1.41
CA LEU A 29 0.88 -7.70 0.64
C LEU A 29 1.31 -7.46 -0.81
N ARG A 30 0.75 -6.44 -1.46
CA ARG A 30 1.13 -6.06 -2.84
C ARG A 30 2.59 -5.59 -2.90
N ALA A 31 3.01 -4.73 -1.97
CA ALA A 31 4.38 -4.24 -1.90
C ALA A 31 5.39 -5.38 -1.72
N MET A 32 5.11 -6.33 -0.82
CA MET A 32 5.95 -7.52 -0.62
C MET A 32 6.04 -8.38 -1.89
N SER A 33 4.93 -8.59 -2.59
CA SER A 33 4.92 -9.35 -3.84
C SER A 33 5.73 -8.65 -4.94
N ILE A 34 5.62 -7.33 -5.04
CA ILE A 34 6.38 -6.53 -6.01
C ILE A 34 7.86 -6.61 -5.68
N GLY A 35 8.26 -6.36 -4.43
CA GLY A 35 9.67 -6.42 -4.01
C GLY A 35 10.33 -7.76 -4.34
N LYS A 36 9.65 -8.88 -4.07
CA LYS A 36 10.14 -10.22 -4.45
C LYS A 36 10.30 -10.38 -5.97
N ALA A 37 9.35 -9.88 -6.75
CA ALA A 37 9.41 -9.96 -8.21
C ALA A 37 10.62 -9.18 -8.76
N VAL A 38 10.88 -7.99 -8.20
CA VAL A 38 12.04 -7.16 -8.55
C VAL A 38 13.35 -7.85 -8.21
N LEU A 39 13.51 -8.34 -6.98
CA LEU A 39 14.73 -9.01 -6.53
C LEU A 39 15.05 -10.29 -7.32
N SER A 40 14.02 -10.98 -7.81
CA SER A 40 14.22 -12.20 -8.60
C SER A 40 14.74 -11.97 -10.03
N GLY A 41 14.72 -10.73 -10.53
CA GLY A 41 15.14 -10.38 -11.90
C GLY A 41 14.28 -10.97 -13.03
N ARG A 42 13.26 -11.78 -12.73
CA ARG A 42 12.41 -12.46 -13.73
C ARG A 42 11.34 -11.54 -14.32
N ALA A 43 10.96 -10.49 -13.61
CA ALA A 43 9.90 -9.58 -14.04
C ALA A 43 10.41 -8.54 -15.05
N ARG A 44 9.92 -8.62 -16.30
CA ARG A 44 10.32 -7.75 -17.43
C ARG A 44 9.45 -6.49 -17.60
N GLY A 45 8.46 -6.29 -16.73
CA GLY A 45 7.46 -5.22 -16.87
C GLY A 45 7.77 -3.92 -16.11
N PHE A 46 8.85 -3.87 -15.35
CA PHE A 46 9.25 -2.68 -14.59
C PHE A 46 10.25 -1.86 -15.40
N VAL A 47 9.98 -0.57 -15.57
CA VAL A 47 10.90 0.40 -16.18
C VAL A 47 11.40 1.30 -15.06
N TYR A 48 12.70 1.27 -14.80
CA TYR A 48 13.34 2.15 -13.84
C TYR A 48 13.98 3.31 -14.62
N PRO A 49 13.58 4.57 -14.38
CA PRO A 49 14.36 5.70 -14.84
C PRO A 49 15.63 5.73 -14.00
N VAL A 50 16.67 5.06 -14.49
CA VAL A 50 18.01 5.16 -13.92
C VAL A 50 18.59 6.44 -14.51
N GLU A 51 18.79 7.49 -13.70
CA GLU A 51 19.78 8.49 -14.10
C GLU A 51 21.13 7.78 -14.07
N GLU A 52 21.95 8.02 -15.10
CA GLU A 52 23.16 7.30 -15.49
C GLU A 52 24.28 7.20 -14.42
N THR A 53 24.02 7.60 -13.17
CA THR A 53 25.00 7.68 -12.08
C THR A 53 24.99 6.43 -11.18
N ALA A 54 25.02 5.23 -11.78
CA ALA A 54 25.25 3.99 -11.03
C ALA A 54 25.94 2.90 -11.87
N GLU A 55 26.79 3.29 -12.83
CA GLU A 55 27.80 2.38 -13.39
C GLU A 55 28.99 2.20 -12.43
N GLU A 56 28.77 2.02 -11.12
CA GLU A 56 29.79 1.49 -10.21
C GLU A 56 29.09 0.73 -9.08
N GLU A 57 28.97 -0.59 -9.20
CA GLU A 57 29.53 -1.56 -8.26
C GLU A 57 29.32 -2.96 -8.85
N SER A 58 30.47 -3.62 -9.08
CA SER A 58 30.70 -4.93 -9.69
C SER A 58 30.08 -6.11 -8.95
#